data_AF-A0A060YTJ8-F1
#
_entry.id   AF-A0A060YTJ8-F1
#
_cell.length_a   1.000
_cell.length_b   1.000
_cell.length_c   1.000
_cell.angle_alpha   90.00
_cell.angle_beta   90.00
_cell.angle_gamma   90.00
#
_symmetry.space_group_name_H-M   'P 1'
#
loop_
_entity.id
_entity.type
_entity.pdbx_description
1 polymer ?
#
loop_
_entity_poly.entity_id
_entity_poly.type
_entity_poly.pdbx_seq_one_letter_code
_entity_poly.pdbx_strand_id
1 'polypeptide(L)'
;MADVPSGLLEACVVVGAVSSTLRELYQSHQQGKIKELPLLETEVLQVHAPPFVTKESVSNETKGQGHAPAFTRIQRRRSFIKKKRGRPGTANGEVAKGSDGWGGTTEDISVPKDLDLIALPQLCFPGGLQIASEQREDSYHYLVFTDVFGNRTHAVVVQYYRPIQFSQDGGHQNGHRLSSKSSRLYTAYGICVISKYPYYNALRDCLSCLLSQLKPSWMGDFEERVKEFSAKLALVPIPPPGQLHVVFSLRPLQIGLPSREDKDRPAVDLDLHLPFLCFRPRQLLQIITSLLTEQRVVLFSCDWARLTLLAESLMLFIHPLVWQHPFVPVLSSQMLDFLMAPTAYLMGCHLHHYEEVAAVRMDITSVHGHA
;
A
#
# COMPACT_ATOMS: atom_id res chain seq x y z
N MET A 1 -13.37 -24.43 15.50
CA MET A 1 -12.65 -23.15 15.61
C MET A 1 -13.68 -22.10 15.26
N ALA A 2 -14.13 -21.27 16.20
CA ALA A 2 -15.03 -20.18 15.87
C ALA A 2 -14.23 -19.16 15.06
N ASP A 3 -14.72 -18.80 13.86
CA ASP A 3 -14.14 -17.71 13.08
C ASP A 3 -14.18 -16.45 13.94
N VAL A 4 -13.00 -15.90 14.23
CA VAL A 4 -12.92 -14.57 14.85
C VAL A 4 -13.51 -13.60 13.83
N PRO A 5 -14.55 -12.82 14.18
CA PRO A 5 -15.13 -11.87 13.23
C PRO A 5 -14.04 -10.92 12.73
N SER A 6 -13.93 -10.76 11.41
CA SER A 6 -12.95 -9.86 10.79
C SER A 6 -13.19 -8.43 11.28
N GLY A 7 -12.22 -7.85 11.97
CA GLY A 7 -12.25 -6.45 12.38
C GLY A 7 -12.01 -5.50 11.22
N LEU A 8 -11.85 -4.22 11.54
CA LEU A 8 -11.57 -3.17 10.55
C LEU A 8 -10.24 -3.36 9.80
N LEU A 9 -9.25 -4.02 10.42
CA LEU A 9 -7.91 -4.18 9.87
C LEU A 9 -7.66 -5.61 9.35
N GLU A 10 -7.19 -5.72 8.11
CA GLU A 10 -6.55 -6.93 7.57
C GLU A 10 -5.03 -6.89 7.73
N ALA A 11 -4.40 -5.74 7.46
CA ALA A 11 -2.97 -5.54 7.68
C ALA A 11 -2.62 -4.04 7.78
N CYS A 12 -1.58 -3.73 8.54
CA CYS A 12 -0.92 -2.43 8.54
C CYS A 12 0.54 -2.64 8.11
N VAL A 13 0.95 -1.98 7.04
CA VAL A 13 2.25 -2.17 6.40
C VAL A 13 3.03 -0.87 6.40
N VAL A 14 4.28 -0.93 6.86
CA VAL A 14 5.22 0.20 6.78
C VAL A 14 6.12 -0.02 5.58
N VAL A 15 6.23 1.00 4.73
CA VAL A 15 7.03 1.00 3.50
C VAL A 15 8.02 2.15 3.54
N GLY A 16 9.23 1.95 3.03
CA GLY A 16 10.22 3.02 2.90
C GLY A 16 11.49 2.55 2.21
N ALA A 17 12.52 3.38 2.24
CA ALA A 17 13.84 3.02 1.74
C ALA A 17 14.63 2.21 2.77
N VAL A 18 15.49 1.32 2.29
CA VAL A 18 16.38 0.50 3.13
C VAL A 18 17.39 1.38 3.87
N SER A 19 17.61 1.08 5.16
CA SER A 19 18.50 1.84 6.03
C SER A 19 19.95 1.92 5.53
N SER A 20 20.47 0.89 4.86
CA SER A 20 21.81 0.88 4.25
C SER A 20 21.90 1.89 3.11
N THR A 21 20.93 1.87 2.18
CA THR A 21 20.84 2.79 1.04
C THR A 21 20.75 4.25 1.51
N LEU A 22 19.93 4.51 2.53
CA LEU A 22 19.83 5.85 3.13
C LEU A 22 21.17 6.32 3.73
N ARG A 23 21.94 5.40 4.33
CA ARG A 23 23.25 5.70 4.94
C ARG A 23 24.28 6.07 3.89
N GLU A 24 24.38 5.30 2.82
CA GLU A 24 25.28 5.56 1.70
C GLU A 24 24.98 6.88 1.00
N LEU A 25 23.69 7.17 0.78
CA LEU A 25 23.24 8.42 0.18
C LEU A 25 23.58 9.62 1.07
N TYR A 26 23.29 9.53 2.36
CA TYR A 26 23.60 10.59 3.31
C TYR A 26 25.10 10.88 3.39
N GLN A 27 25.95 9.84 3.43
CA GLN A 27 27.41 9.98 3.42
C GLN A 27 27.90 10.63 2.12
N SER A 28 27.36 10.22 0.98
CA SER A 28 27.72 10.77 -0.33
C SER A 28 27.31 12.23 -0.49
N HIS A 29 26.16 12.62 0.07
CA HIS A 29 25.70 14.01 0.12
C HIS A 29 26.64 14.88 0.97
N GLN A 30 27.07 14.40 2.14
CA GLN A 30 28.02 15.10 3.00
C GLN A 30 29.40 15.29 2.32
N GLN A 31 29.78 14.38 1.42
CA GLN A 31 31.00 14.48 0.62
C GLN A 31 30.86 15.38 -0.62
N GLY A 32 29.70 16.03 -0.84
CA GLY A 32 29.46 16.90 -1.99
C GLY A 32 29.40 16.17 -3.34
N LYS A 33 29.24 14.84 -3.33
CA LYS A 33 29.24 14.00 -4.55
C LYS A 33 27.89 13.98 -5.27
N ILE A 34 26.81 14.42 -4.61
CA ILE A 34 25.45 14.37 -5.13
C ILE A 34 25.00 15.79 -5.46
N LYS A 35 24.70 16.05 -6.74
CA LYS A 35 24.12 17.32 -7.21
C LYS A 35 22.59 17.28 -7.29
N GLU A 36 22.02 16.10 -7.58
CA GLU A 36 20.57 15.86 -7.65
C GLU A 36 20.19 14.67 -6.77
N LEU A 37 19.11 14.79 -6.01
CA LEU A 37 18.64 13.75 -5.11
C LEU A 37 17.92 12.66 -5.91
N PRO A 38 18.40 11.39 -5.89
CA PRO A 38 17.81 10.32 -6.68
C PRO A 38 16.47 9.85 -6.10
N LEU A 39 15.67 9.22 -6.96
CA LEU A 39 14.56 8.37 -6.52
C LEU A 39 15.12 7.07 -5.92
N LEU A 40 14.52 6.62 -4.83
CA LEU A 40 14.94 5.39 -4.15
C LEU A 40 13.95 4.25 -4.40
N GLU A 41 14.49 3.04 -4.39
CA GLU A 41 13.68 1.82 -4.31
C GLU A 41 13.00 1.73 -2.94
N THR A 42 11.78 1.24 -2.96
CA THR A 42 10.90 1.11 -1.79
C THR A 42 10.74 -0.35 -1.43
N GLU A 43 10.85 -0.65 -0.15
CA GLU A 43 10.64 -1.99 0.39
C GLU A 43 9.63 -1.98 1.53
N VAL A 44 9.06 -3.15 1.79
CA VAL A 44 8.25 -3.39 2.99
C VAL A 44 9.19 -3.50 4.20
N LEU A 45 9.05 -2.57 5.15
CA LEU A 45 9.88 -2.51 6.35
C LEU A 45 9.25 -3.28 7.53
N GLN A 46 7.92 -3.22 7.67
CA GLN A 46 7.18 -3.89 8.74
C GLN A 46 5.80 -4.33 8.25
N VAL A 47 5.32 -5.47 8.73
CA VAL A 47 3.96 -5.97 8.48
C VAL A 47 3.30 -6.33 9.80
N HIS A 48 2.17 -5.70 10.11
CA HIS A 48 1.38 -5.96 11.31
C HIS A 48 0.00 -6.46 10.90
N ALA A 49 -0.28 -7.75 11.09
CA ALA A 49 -1.56 -8.37 10.71
C ALA A 49 -2.08 -9.29 11.82
N PRO A 50 -3.41 -9.37 12.03
CA PRO A 50 -4.02 -10.33 12.94
C PRO A 50 -3.93 -11.77 12.39
N PRO A 51 -3.88 -12.80 13.27
CA PRO A 51 -3.77 -12.68 14.72
C PRO A 51 -2.32 -12.32 15.10
N PHE A 52 -2.13 -11.31 15.97
CA PHE A 52 -0.81 -10.77 16.33
C PHE A 52 0.01 -11.68 17.27
N VAL A 53 -0.03 -13.00 17.04
CA VAL A 53 0.65 -13.99 17.86
C VAL A 53 2.11 -14.04 17.45
N THR A 54 3.00 -13.61 18.34
CA THR A 54 4.41 -13.98 18.27
C THR A 54 4.51 -15.47 18.58
N LYS A 55 4.98 -16.30 17.63
CA LYS A 55 5.32 -17.70 17.94
C LYS A 55 6.44 -17.67 18.98
N GLU A 56 6.10 -17.83 20.26
CA GLU A 56 7.10 -18.13 21.27
C GLU A 56 7.77 -19.45 20.88
N SER A 57 9.10 -19.43 20.81
CA SER A 57 9.91 -20.63 20.63
C SER A 57 9.63 -21.59 21.77
N VAL A 58 8.82 -22.61 21.52
CA VAL A 58 8.64 -23.73 22.44
C VAL A 58 9.94 -24.54 22.44
N SER A 59 10.90 -24.08 23.22
CA SER A 59 12.07 -24.83 23.65
C SER A 59 12.06 -24.85 25.17
N ASN A 60 11.29 -25.78 25.75
CA ASN A 60 11.81 -26.78 26.69
C ASN A 60 10.67 -27.63 27.30
N GLU A 61 10.78 -28.93 27.04
CA GLU A 61 10.42 -30.07 27.89
C GLU A 61 9.00 -30.19 28.46
N THR A 62 8.23 -31.15 27.91
CA THR A 62 7.91 -32.36 28.68
C THR A 62 7.58 -33.53 27.76
N LYS A 63 8.25 -34.67 27.98
CA LYS A 63 7.94 -35.96 27.38
C LYS A 63 6.53 -36.39 27.81
N GLY A 64 5.65 -36.64 26.86
CA GLY A 64 4.34 -37.27 27.10
C GLY A 64 3.70 -37.69 25.78
N GLN A 65 3.48 -38.99 25.61
CA GLN A 65 2.90 -39.62 24.43
C GLN A 65 1.50 -39.07 24.10
N GLY A 66 1.23 -38.80 22.82
CA GLY A 66 -0.14 -38.54 22.33
C GLY A 66 -0.20 -37.95 20.93
N HIS A 67 -0.44 -38.80 19.94
CA HIS A 67 -0.93 -38.54 18.57
C HIS A 67 -0.71 -37.16 17.91
N ALA A 68 0.23 -37.12 16.96
CA ALA A 68 0.30 -36.08 15.93
C ALA A 68 -0.76 -36.30 14.84
N PRO A 69 -1.43 -35.25 14.32
CA PRO A 69 -1.97 -35.28 12.97
C PRO A 69 -0.99 -34.69 11.96
N ALA A 70 -1.01 -35.32 10.79
CA ALA A 70 -0.14 -35.16 9.64
C ALA A 70 -0.01 -33.75 9.05
N PHE A 71 1.20 -33.48 8.57
CA PHE A 71 1.58 -32.44 7.62
C PHE A 71 0.59 -32.27 6.46
N THR A 72 0.17 -31.04 6.17
CA THR A 72 -0.34 -30.64 4.85
C THR A 72 0.74 -29.83 4.12
N ARG A 73 1.51 -30.52 3.28
CA ARG A 73 2.35 -29.94 2.22
C ARG A 73 1.41 -29.29 1.19
N ILE A 74 1.50 -27.98 0.97
CA ILE A 74 0.84 -27.32 -0.16
C ILE A 74 1.90 -26.96 -1.20
N GLN A 75 1.68 -27.50 -2.41
CA GLN A 75 2.47 -27.31 -3.61
C GLN A 75 2.49 -25.83 -4.02
N ARG A 76 3.69 -25.29 -4.28
CA ARG A 76 3.88 -24.03 -5.00
C ARG A 76 3.27 -24.16 -6.40
N ARG A 77 2.15 -23.48 -6.67
CA ARG A 77 1.61 -23.30 -8.01
C ARG A 77 2.43 -22.22 -8.71
N ARG A 78 3.17 -22.58 -9.76
CA ARG A 78 3.94 -21.66 -10.59
C ARG A 78 2.97 -20.92 -11.52
N SER A 79 2.94 -19.59 -11.46
CA SER A 79 2.33 -18.75 -12.49
C SER A 79 3.26 -18.66 -13.70
N PHE A 80 2.68 -18.86 -14.88
CA PHE A 80 3.39 -19.05 -16.14
C PHE A 80 3.83 -17.69 -16.73
N ILE A 81 5.13 -17.37 -16.66
CA ILE A 81 5.75 -16.41 -17.58
C ILE A 81 6.25 -17.18 -18.81
N LYS A 82 5.63 -16.87 -19.95
CA LYS A 82 5.90 -17.47 -21.26
C LYS A 82 7.24 -16.96 -21.80
N LYS A 83 8.34 -17.69 -21.54
CA LYS A 83 9.66 -17.42 -22.10
C LYS A 83 9.72 -17.80 -23.58
N LYS A 84 10.18 -16.84 -24.38
CA LYS A 84 10.37 -16.89 -25.85
C LYS A 84 11.26 -18.07 -26.28
N ARG A 85 10.85 -18.71 -27.37
CA ARG A 85 11.38 -19.95 -27.98
C ARG A 85 12.80 -19.76 -28.55
N GLY A 86 13.72 -20.66 -28.23
CA GLY A 86 15.01 -20.89 -28.90
C GLY A 86 15.36 -22.38 -28.88
N ARG A 87 15.91 -22.92 -29.99
CA ARG A 87 16.07 -24.36 -30.34
C ARG A 87 17.20 -25.10 -29.55
N PRO A 88 17.26 -26.44 -29.59
CA PRO A 88 17.96 -27.28 -28.60
C PRO A 88 19.36 -27.76 -29.03
N GLY A 89 20.22 -28.04 -28.04
CA GLY A 89 21.51 -28.70 -28.20
C GLY A 89 21.96 -29.42 -26.92
N THR A 90 21.80 -30.75 -26.92
CA THR A 90 22.63 -31.82 -26.32
C THR A 90 23.41 -31.63 -25.00
N ALA A 91 22.94 -32.37 -23.99
CA ALA A 91 23.62 -33.38 -23.15
C ALA A 91 24.94 -33.12 -22.38
N ASN A 92 24.88 -33.62 -21.13
CA ASN A 92 25.92 -34.13 -20.21
C ASN A 92 26.57 -33.20 -19.17
N GLY A 93 26.59 -33.73 -17.94
CA GLY A 93 27.79 -33.65 -17.10
C GLY A 93 27.67 -32.92 -15.77
N GLU A 94 27.51 -33.73 -14.71
CA GLU A 94 28.21 -33.62 -13.42
C GLU A 94 27.80 -32.60 -12.35
N VAL A 95 27.74 -33.16 -11.15
CA VAL A 95 27.46 -32.57 -9.84
C VAL A 95 28.75 -31.99 -9.28
N ALA A 96 28.73 -30.72 -8.87
CA ALA A 96 29.72 -30.16 -7.94
C ALA A 96 29.01 -29.23 -6.94
N LYS A 97 29.22 -29.53 -5.65
CA LYS A 97 28.78 -28.74 -4.50
C LYS A 97 29.44 -27.35 -4.52
N GLY A 98 28.63 -26.31 -4.29
CA GLY A 98 29.10 -24.95 -4.02
C GLY A 98 28.15 -24.26 -3.04
N SER A 99 28.61 -24.15 -1.79
CA SER A 99 28.30 -23.15 -0.76
C SER A 99 27.19 -22.12 -1.04
N ASP A 100 25.99 -22.32 -0.47
CA ASP A 100 25.01 -21.24 -0.28
C ASP A 100 25.17 -20.64 1.12
N GLY A 101 25.73 -19.42 1.14
CA GLY A 101 25.78 -18.55 2.29
C GLY A 101 24.52 -17.68 2.40
N TRP A 102 23.96 -17.67 3.60
CA TRP A 102 23.24 -16.57 4.24
C TRP A 102 22.08 -15.90 3.47
N GLY A 103 20.88 -16.47 3.61
CA GLY A 103 19.62 -15.73 3.50
C GLY A 103 19.18 -15.26 4.89
N GLY A 104 19.03 -13.95 5.07
CA GLY A 104 18.54 -13.34 6.31
C GLY A 104 17.15 -13.86 6.71
N THR A 105 17.00 -14.13 7.99
CA THR A 105 15.78 -14.60 8.64
C THR A 105 14.66 -13.57 8.53
N THR A 106 13.73 -13.76 7.59
CA THR A 106 12.39 -13.20 7.72
C THR A 106 11.64 -14.06 8.73
N GLU A 107 11.40 -13.52 9.93
CA GLU A 107 10.48 -14.14 10.87
C GLU A 107 9.11 -14.35 10.19
N ASP A 108 8.54 -15.54 10.36
CA ASP A 108 7.26 -15.96 9.78
C ASP A 108 6.09 -15.11 10.32
N ILE A 109 5.94 -13.89 9.82
CA ILE A 109 4.73 -13.08 9.98
C ILE A 109 3.66 -13.73 9.11
N SER A 110 2.50 -14.04 9.69
CA SER A 110 1.34 -14.56 8.94
C SER A 110 0.76 -13.46 8.04
N VAL A 111 1.38 -13.25 6.89
CA VAL A 111 0.86 -12.37 5.84
C VAL A 111 -0.48 -12.92 5.34
N PRO A 112 -1.55 -12.12 5.25
CA PRO A 112 -2.80 -12.55 4.62
C PRO A 112 -2.53 -13.12 3.23
N LYS A 113 -3.04 -14.32 2.94
CA LYS A 113 -2.72 -15.10 1.72
C LYS A 113 -3.06 -14.39 0.40
N ASP A 114 -3.91 -13.37 0.47
CA ASP A 114 -4.44 -12.65 -0.69
C ASP A 114 -3.79 -11.27 -0.89
N LEU A 115 -2.83 -10.88 -0.04
CA LEU A 115 -2.16 -9.59 -0.15
C LEU A 115 -0.85 -9.71 -0.94
N ASP A 116 -0.82 -9.12 -2.14
CA ASP A 116 0.41 -9.02 -2.93
C ASP A 116 1.33 -7.91 -2.38
N LEU A 117 2.18 -8.28 -1.41
CA LEU A 117 3.19 -7.40 -0.85
C LEU A 117 4.27 -6.99 -1.84
N ILE A 118 4.36 -7.60 -3.03
CA ILE A 118 5.39 -7.29 -4.02
C ILE A 118 5.05 -5.98 -4.73
N ALA A 119 3.78 -5.80 -5.11
CA ALA A 119 3.33 -4.57 -5.76
C ALA A 119 3.04 -3.42 -4.77
N LEU A 120 2.92 -3.73 -3.47
CA LEU A 120 2.51 -2.75 -2.47
C LEU A 120 3.48 -1.57 -2.32
N PRO A 121 4.83 -1.74 -2.28
CA PRO A 121 5.75 -0.62 -2.13
C PRO A 121 5.63 0.43 -3.23
N GLN A 122 5.60 0.00 -4.48
CA GLN A 122 5.43 0.90 -5.63
C GLN A 122 4.05 1.56 -5.67
N LEU A 123 3.00 0.94 -5.12
CA LEU A 123 1.68 1.56 -5.02
C LEU A 123 1.57 2.50 -3.81
N CYS A 124 2.37 2.28 -2.77
CA CYS A 124 2.54 3.24 -1.68
C CYS A 124 3.34 4.47 -2.10
N PHE A 125 4.15 4.38 -3.17
CA PHE A 125 4.92 5.47 -3.77
C PHE A 125 4.82 5.44 -5.30
N PRO A 126 3.63 5.73 -5.88
CA PRO A 126 3.40 5.54 -7.31
C PRO A 126 4.24 6.47 -8.20
N GLY A 127 4.70 7.61 -7.67
CA GLY A 127 5.67 8.51 -8.30
C GLY A 127 7.13 8.28 -7.86
N GLY A 128 7.42 7.17 -7.18
CA GLY A 128 8.72 6.87 -6.57
C GLY A 128 8.96 7.55 -5.22
N LEU A 129 9.86 6.98 -4.42
CA LEU A 129 10.26 7.55 -3.13
C LEU A 129 11.30 8.64 -3.34
N GLN A 130 11.02 9.82 -2.79
CA GLN A 130 11.87 11.00 -2.91
C GLN A 130 12.59 11.33 -1.61
N ILE A 131 13.83 11.78 -1.72
CA ILE A 131 14.56 12.48 -0.66
C ILE A 131 14.33 13.97 -0.80
N ALA A 132 14.13 14.66 0.32
CA ALA A 132 13.93 16.09 0.38
C ALA A 132 15.00 16.77 1.25
N SER A 133 15.36 18.00 0.91
CA SER A 133 16.25 18.86 1.70
C SER A 133 15.51 19.56 2.85
N GLU A 134 14.18 19.50 2.84
CA GLU A 134 13.31 20.13 3.83
C GLU A 134 12.15 19.19 4.19
N GLN A 135 11.51 19.47 5.32
CA GLN A 135 10.33 18.72 5.73
C GLN A 135 9.15 19.08 4.82
N ARG A 136 8.49 18.05 4.29
CA ARG A 136 7.27 18.20 3.48
C ARG A 136 6.04 17.84 4.29
N GLU A 137 4.89 18.32 3.82
CA GLU A 137 3.59 17.98 4.38
C GLU A 137 3.24 16.50 4.16
N ASP A 138 2.42 15.97 5.06
CA ASP A 138 1.92 14.60 4.95
C ASP A 138 0.91 14.53 3.80
N SER A 139 0.97 13.48 3.00
CA SER A 139 0.04 13.27 1.89
C SER A 139 -0.63 11.91 2.00
N TYR A 140 -1.89 11.84 1.57
CA TYR A 140 -2.70 10.64 1.64
C TYR A 140 -3.14 10.24 0.26
N HIS A 141 -3.17 8.95 -0.02
CA HIS A 141 -3.88 8.41 -1.17
C HIS A 141 -4.47 7.06 -0.82
N TYR A 142 -5.32 6.57 -1.70
CA TYR A 142 -6.12 5.38 -1.45
C TYR A 142 -5.86 4.36 -2.54
N LEU A 143 -5.93 3.09 -2.20
CA LEU A 143 -5.68 1.98 -3.10
C LEU A 143 -6.83 1.00 -3.04
N VAL A 144 -7.01 0.26 -4.14
CA VAL A 144 -7.91 -0.89 -4.20
C VAL A 144 -7.17 -2.03 -4.87
N PHE A 145 -7.13 -3.16 -4.18
CA PHE A 145 -6.62 -4.43 -4.68
C PHE A 145 -7.79 -5.30 -5.07
N THR A 146 -7.79 -5.78 -6.30
CA THR A 146 -8.84 -6.67 -6.81
C THR A 146 -8.26 -8.06 -6.98
N ASP A 147 -8.89 -9.06 -6.37
CA ASP A 147 -8.47 -10.45 -6.51
C ASP A 147 -9.00 -11.09 -7.81
N VAL A 148 -8.64 -12.35 -8.05
CA VAL A 148 -9.08 -13.11 -9.23
C VAL A 148 -10.57 -13.42 -9.26
N PHE A 149 -11.26 -13.27 -8.13
CA PHE A 149 -12.71 -13.47 -7.99
C PHE A 149 -13.49 -12.15 -8.06
N GLY A 150 -12.79 -11.01 -8.22
CA GLY A 150 -13.39 -9.68 -8.24
C GLY A 150 -13.63 -9.09 -6.85
N ASN A 151 -13.19 -9.74 -5.77
CA ASN A 151 -13.27 -9.15 -4.44
C ASN A 151 -12.29 -7.98 -4.33
N ARG A 152 -12.74 -6.93 -3.63
CA ARG A 152 -11.96 -5.71 -3.44
C ARG A 152 -11.48 -5.59 -2.01
N THR A 153 -10.19 -5.36 -1.86
CA THR A 153 -9.55 -4.97 -0.61
C THR A 153 -9.09 -3.52 -0.74
N HIS A 154 -9.38 -2.72 0.26
CA HIS A 154 -9.27 -1.27 0.23
C HIS A 154 -8.12 -0.87 1.13
N ALA A 155 -7.36 0.14 0.74
CA ALA A 155 -6.28 0.63 1.57
C ALA A 155 -6.17 2.15 1.57
N VAL A 156 -5.68 2.67 2.69
CA VAL A 156 -5.33 4.08 2.84
C VAL A 156 -3.85 4.15 3.15
N VAL A 157 -3.14 4.94 2.36
CA VAL A 157 -1.71 5.16 2.52
C VAL A 157 -1.52 6.59 3.00
N VAL A 158 -0.68 6.77 4.02
CA VAL A 158 -0.08 8.06 4.32
C VAL A 158 1.41 8.04 4.02
N GLN A 159 1.87 9.05 3.31
CA GLN A 159 3.28 9.34 3.11
C GLN A 159 3.64 10.54 3.99
N TYR A 160 4.66 10.37 4.83
CA TYR A 160 5.14 11.43 5.71
C TYR A 160 6.66 11.44 5.74
N TYR A 161 7.24 12.62 5.90
CA TYR A 161 8.69 12.81 5.83
C TYR A 161 9.32 12.76 7.22
N ARG A 162 10.41 12.00 7.33
CA ARG A 162 11.23 11.94 8.53
C ARG A 162 12.66 12.36 8.24
N PRO A 163 13.32 13.03 9.19
CA PRO A 163 14.74 13.35 9.05
C PRO A 163 15.56 12.07 9.03
N ILE A 164 16.51 11.98 8.10
CA ILE A 164 17.49 10.89 8.09
C ILE A 164 18.43 11.10 9.28
N GLN A 165 18.42 10.16 10.22
CA GLN A 165 19.28 10.17 11.40
C GLN A 165 19.99 8.82 11.50
N PHE A 166 21.29 8.85 11.73
CA PHE A 166 22.07 7.66 12.07
C PHE A 166 22.65 7.87 13.46
N SER A 167 22.42 6.93 14.37
CA SER A 167 23.16 6.87 15.63
C SER A 167 24.63 6.66 15.29
N GLN A 168 25.44 7.65 15.58
CA GLN A 168 26.88 7.55 15.44
C GLN A 168 27.38 6.66 16.58
N ASP A 169 27.57 5.37 16.33
CA ASP A 169 28.26 4.49 17.28
C ASP A 169 29.74 4.88 17.32
N GLY A 170 30.22 5.26 18.52
CA GLY A 170 31.64 5.26 18.89
C GLY A 170 32.52 6.37 18.31
N GLY A 171 32.78 7.43 19.09
CA GLY A 171 33.84 8.38 18.78
C GLY A 171 33.99 9.52 19.79
N HIS A 172 34.48 9.22 21.00
CA HIS A 172 35.08 10.26 21.85
C HIS A 172 36.26 10.89 21.11
N GLN A 173 36.14 12.10 20.56
CA GLN A 173 37.26 13.04 20.47
C GLN A 173 36.78 14.51 20.59
N ASN A 174 37.33 15.16 21.61
CA ASN A 174 37.48 16.59 21.87
C ASN A 174 36.90 17.62 20.88
N GLY A 175 36.08 18.51 21.43
CA GLY A 175 36.49 19.92 21.57
C GLY A 175 36.39 20.86 20.37
N HIS A 176 36.06 20.40 19.16
CA HIS A 176 35.82 21.33 18.04
C HIS A 176 34.37 21.21 17.52
N ARG A 177 33.49 22.04 18.06
CA ARG A 177 32.20 22.35 17.43
C ARG A 177 32.45 23.17 16.16
N LEU A 178 32.86 22.50 15.09
CA LEU A 178 32.68 23.02 13.74
C LEU A 178 31.18 23.05 13.49
N SER A 179 30.58 24.21 13.72
CA SER A 179 29.23 24.57 13.29
C SER A 179 29.18 24.63 11.76
N SER A 180 29.28 23.47 11.12
CA SER A 180 28.89 23.33 9.73
C SER A 180 27.38 23.16 9.72
N LYS A 181 26.68 24.04 9.00
CA LYS A 181 25.25 23.88 8.70
C LYS A 181 25.08 22.62 7.85
N SER A 182 25.12 21.45 8.47
CA SER A 182 24.81 20.17 7.82
C SER A 182 23.35 20.26 7.37
N SER A 183 23.13 20.37 6.06
CA SER A 183 21.80 20.28 5.47
C SER A 183 21.16 18.97 5.89
N ARG A 184 20.04 19.06 6.60
CA ARG A 184 19.32 17.88 7.09
C ARG A 184 18.49 17.32 5.95
N LEU A 185 18.76 16.08 5.56
CA LEU A 185 17.96 15.37 4.57
C LEU A 185 16.78 14.68 5.24
N TYR A 186 15.68 14.57 4.49
CA TYR A 186 14.45 13.92 4.87
C TYR A 186 14.10 12.84 3.87
N THR A 187 13.58 11.71 4.35
CA THR A 187 13.09 10.62 3.52
C THR A 187 11.62 10.38 3.82
N ALA A 188 10.86 9.99 2.80
CA ALA A 188 9.46 9.64 2.96
C ALA A 188 9.30 8.21 3.50
N TYR A 189 8.34 8.03 4.40
CA TYR A 189 7.85 6.73 4.86
C TYR A 189 6.37 6.62 4.56
N GLY A 190 5.95 5.43 4.11
CA GLY A 190 4.56 5.07 3.85
C GLY A 190 4.03 4.22 4.99
N ILE A 191 2.84 4.53 5.50
CA ILE A 191 2.06 3.62 6.35
C ILE A 191 0.76 3.32 5.61
N CYS A 192 0.56 2.06 5.27
CA CYS A 192 -0.57 1.56 4.51
C CYS A 192 -1.48 0.70 5.41
N VAL A 193 -2.70 1.16 5.63
CA VAL A 193 -3.73 0.43 6.38
C VAL A 193 -4.68 -0.23 5.38
N ILE A 194 -4.84 -1.54 5.51
CA ILE A 194 -5.56 -2.40 4.58
C ILE A 194 -6.79 -2.99 5.26
N SER A 195 -7.94 -2.91 4.59
CA SER A 195 -9.24 -3.36 5.09
C SER A 195 -10.04 -4.04 3.98
N LYS A 196 -10.90 -4.98 4.34
CA LYS A 196 -11.94 -5.49 3.44
C LYS A 196 -13.04 -4.45 3.13
N TYR A 197 -13.11 -3.37 3.90
CA TYR A 197 -14.23 -2.43 3.86
C TYR A 197 -13.78 -1.04 3.39
N PRO A 198 -14.60 -0.33 2.59
CA PRO A 198 -14.27 0.98 1.98
C PRO A 198 -14.41 2.16 2.95
N TYR A 199 -13.91 2.03 4.19
CA TYR A 199 -13.98 3.10 5.20
C TYR A 199 -12.86 4.15 5.04
N TYR A 200 -12.79 4.79 3.87
CA TYR A 200 -11.66 5.64 3.48
C TYR A 200 -11.42 6.84 4.41
N ASN A 201 -12.48 7.57 4.78
CA ASN A 201 -12.36 8.73 5.66
C ASN A 201 -11.97 8.30 7.08
N ALA A 202 -12.64 7.27 7.62
CA ALA A 202 -12.33 6.76 8.95
C ALA A 202 -10.90 6.24 9.06
N LEU A 203 -10.42 5.48 8.06
CA LEU A 203 -9.06 4.97 8.02
C LEU A 203 -8.01 6.07 7.84
N ARG A 204 -8.31 7.10 7.04
CA ARG A 204 -7.48 8.31 6.94
C ARG A 204 -7.36 9.00 8.30
N ASP A 205 -8.47 9.17 9.00
CA ASP A 205 -8.48 9.80 10.32
C ASP A 205 -7.71 8.95 11.34
N CYS A 206 -7.81 7.62 11.28
CA CYS A 206 -7.01 6.71 12.09
C CYS A 206 -5.50 6.95 11.87
N LEU A 207 -5.07 7.01 10.60
CA LEU A 207 -3.67 7.31 10.25
C LEU A 207 -3.23 8.69 10.72
N SER A 208 -4.11 9.71 10.63
CA SER A 208 -3.80 11.05 11.15
C SER A 208 -3.54 11.04 12.66
N CYS A 209 -4.31 10.27 13.43
CA CYS A 209 -4.10 10.07 14.86
C CYS A 209 -2.75 9.39 15.14
N LEU A 210 -2.42 8.33 14.37
CA LEU A 210 -1.10 7.68 14.49
C LEU A 210 0.03 8.66 14.24
N LEU A 211 0.00 9.42 13.14
CA LEU A 211 1.07 10.38 12.81
C LEU A 211 1.24 11.47 13.88
N SER A 212 0.13 11.93 14.47
CA SER A 212 0.17 12.91 15.57
C SER A 212 0.95 12.38 16.78
N GLN A 213 0.93 11.07 17.03
CA GLN A 213 1.65 10.41 18.11
C GLN A 213 3.10 10.05 17.71
N LEU A 214 3.35 9.86 16.41
CA LEU A 214 4.67 9.51 15.87
C LEU A 214 5.59 10.72 15.68
N LYS A 215 5.06 11.92 15.43
CA LYS A 215 5.88 13.14 15.24
C LYS A 215 6.67 13.54 16.50
N PRO A 216 6.11 13.45 17.72
CA PRO A 216 6.86 13.78 18.94
C PRO A 216 7.83 12.68 19.40
N SER A 217 7.58 11.42 19.03
CA SER A 217 8.37 10.28 19.52
C SER A 217 9.72 10.18 18.81
N TRP A 218 10.80 10.24 19.57
CA TRP A 218 12.17 10.04 19.07
C TRP A 218 12.43 8.54 18.92
N MET A 219 12.34 8.02 17.69
CA MET A 219 12.85 6.73 17.15
C MET A 219 12.59 5.40 17.90
N GLY A 220 12.68 5.33 19.23
CA GLY A 220 12.62 4.09 20.02
C GLY A 220 11.24 3.41 20.04
N ASP A 221 10.16 4.18 20.02
CA ASP A 221 8.80 3.63 20.18
C ASP A 221 8.06 3.43 18.84
N PHE A 222 8.71 3.64 17.69
CA PHE A 222 7.99 3.67 16.40
C PHE A 222 7.27 2.35 16.11
N GLU A 223 8.01 1.25 16.19
CA GLU A 223 7.47 -0.08 15.91
C GLU A 223 6.39 -0.47 16.90
N GLU A 224 6.60 -0.20 18.19
CA GLU A 224 5.61 -0.48 19.24
C GLU A 224 4.32 0.32 19.04
N ARG A 225 4.42 1.61 18.67
CA ARG A 225 3.24 2.45 18.38
C ARG A 225 2.47 1.97 17.17
N VAL A 226 3.16 1.57 16.09
CA VAL A 226 2.50 1.00 14.90
C VAL A 226 1.84 -0.34 15.25
N LYS A 227 2.50 -1.18 16.06
CA LYS A 227 1.94 -2.45 16.53
C LYS A 227 0.70 -2.24 17.40
N GLU A 228 0.76 -1.34 18.37
CA GLU A 228 -0.37 -0.99 19.25
C GLU A 228 -1.54 -0.42 18.44
N PHE A 229 -1.26 0.48 17.50
CA PHE A 229 -2.25 1.02 16.57
C PHE A 229 -2.93 -0.08 15.74
N SER A 230 -2.14 -0.99 15.19
CA SER A 230 -2.64 -2.11 14.38
C SER A 230 -3.52 -3.04 15.21
N ALA A 231 -3.09 -3.37 16.43
CA ALA A 231 -3.88 -4.17 17.37
C ALA A 231 -5.21 -3.51 17.72
N LYS A 232 -5.22 -2.19 17.99
CA LYS A 232 -6.45 -1.43 18.26
C LYS A 232 -7.42 -1.50 17.08
N LEU A 233 -6.95 -1.26 15.86
CA LEU A 233 -7.80 -1.29 14.66
C LEU A 233 -8.37 -2.69 14.37
N ALA A 234 -7.60 -3.75 14.60
CA ALA A 234 -8.07 -5.12 14.42
C ALA A 234 -9.22 -5.50 15.37
N LEU A 235 -9.33 -4.82 16.51
CA LEU A 235 -10.41 -5.02 17.48
C LEU A 235 -11.65 -4.16 17.18
N VAL A 236 -11.58 -3.22 16.24
CA VAL A 236 -12.73 -2.39 15.87
C VAL A 236 -13.74 -3.25 15.08
N PRO A 237 -14.97 -3.44 15.59
CA PRO A 237 -15.98 -4.22 14.89
C PRO A 237 -16.57 -3.44 13.72
N ILE A 238 -17.03 -4.17 12.71
CA ILE A 238 -17.75 -3.60 11.57
C ILE A 238 -19.21 -3.40 11.95
N PRO A 239 -19.81 -2.21 11.69
CA PRO A 239 -21.21 -1.97 11.99
C PRO A 239 -22.11 -2.97 11.24
N PRO A 240 -23.11 -3.58 11.91
CA PRO A 240 -24.10 -4.39 11.22
C PRO A 240 -24.97 -3.50 10.32
N PRO A 241 -25.51 -4.01 9.20
CA PRO A 241 -26.41 -3.24 8.35
C PRO A 241 -27.63 -2.71 9.11
N GLY A 242 -28.03 -1.47 8.84
CA GLY A 242 -29.17 -0.78 9.44
C GLY A 242 -28.79 0.58 10.02
N GLN A 243 -29.35 0.90 11.19
CA GLN A 243 -29.19 2.22 11.83
C GLN A 243 -28.03 2.31 12.84
N LEU A 244 -27.33 1.19 13.08
CA LEU A 244 -26.30 1.12 14.12
C LEU A 244 -24.93 1.43 13.57
N HIS A 245 -24.46 2.65 13.83
CA HIS A 245 -23.10 3.08 13.56
C HIS A 245 -22.13 2.62 14.66
N VAL A 246 -20.88 2.33 14.29
CA VAL A 246 -19.81 2.08 15.27
C VAL A 246 -19.01 3.36 15.45
N VAL A 247 -18.74 3.76 16.68
CA VAL A 247 -17.89 4.91 16.98
C VAL A 247 -16.83 4.49 17.99
N PHE A 248 -15.57 4.78 17.70
CA PHE A 248 -14.44 4.44 18.56
C PHE A 248 -13.48 5.63 18.69
N SER A 249 -12.58 5.56 19.67
CA SER A 249 -11.65 6.65 19.97
C SER A 249 -10.21 6.26 19.66
N LEU A 250 -9.55 7.05 18.83
CA LEU A 250 -8.11 7.04 18.65
C LEU A 250 -7.62 8.46 18.88
N ARG A 251 -6.96 8.72 20.01
CA ARG A 251 -6.58 10.08 20.39
C ARG A 251 -5.79 10.77 19.26
N PRO A 252 -6.14 12.02 18.88
CA PRO A 252 -7.12 12.89 19.55
C PRO A 252 -8.57 12.80 19.03
N LEU A 253 -8.86 11.95 18.04
CA LEU A 253 -10.14 11.93 17.34
C LEU A 253 -11.11 10.86 17.87
N GLN A 254 -12.40 11.15 17.72
CA GLN A 254 -13.47 10.16 17.78
C GLN A 254 -13.88 9.85 16.33
N ILE A 255 -13.79 8.58 15.95
CA ILE A 255 -13.91 8.12 14.56
C ILE A 255 -15.17 7.25 14.44
N GLY A 256 -16.00 7.56 13.45
CA GLY A 256 -17.23 6.82 13.17
C GLY A 256 -17.10 5.94 11.93
N LEU A 257 -17.65 4.74 12.00
CA LEU A 257 -17.89 3.86 10.86
C LEU A 257 -19.39 3.91 10.51
N PRO A 258 -19.77 4.49 9.36
CA PRO A 258 -21.16 4.51 8.93
C PRO A 258 -21.67 3.07 8.71
N SER A 259 -22.93 2.83 9.04
CA SER A 259 -23.57 1.54 8.79
C SER A 259 -24.01 1.45 7.33
N ARG A 260 -24.05 0.23 6.82
CA ARG A 260 -24.65 -0.09 5.52
C ARG A 260 -26.16 0.02 5.64
N GLU A 261 -26.83 0.61 4.67
CA GLU A 261 -28.30 0.69 4.70
C GLU A 261 -28.96 -0.70 4.67
N ASP A 262 -28.39 -1.64 3.92
CA ASP A 262 -28.81 -3.04 3.83
C ASP A 262 -27.62 -3.97 3.50
N LYS A 263 -27.82 -5.30 3.59
CA LYS A 263 -26.82 -6.35 3.34
C LYS A 263 -26.23 -6.31 1.93
N ASP A 264 -26.97 -5.80 0.96
CA ASP A 264 -26.55 -5.78 -0.44
C ASP A 264 -25.92 -4.45 -0.86
N ARG A 265 -26.07 -3.39 -0.05
CA ARG A 265 -25.52 -2.06 -0.34
C ARG A 265 -24.14 -1.88 0.26
N PRO A 266 -23.11 -1.38 -0.45
CA PRO A 266 -21.80 -1.15 0.14
C PRO A 266 -21.86 -0.09 1.25
N ALA A 267 -20.91 -0.13 2.18
CA ALA A 267 -20.71 0.98 3.11
C ALA A 267 -20.21 2.20 2.33
N VAL A 268 -20.71 3.39 2.63
CA VAL A 268 -20.29 4.63 1.97
C VAL A 268 -19.63 5.53 3.00
N ASP A 269 -18.31 5.66 2.90
CA ASP A 269 -17.47 6.51 3.76
C ASP A 269 -16.54 7.37 2.89
N LEU A 270 -17.12 8.03 1.90
CA LEU A 270 -16.45 8.94 0.99
C LEU A 270 -17.44 10.01 0.49
N ASP A 271 -16.90 11.17 0.08
CA ASP A 271 -17.70 12.25 -0.46
C ASP A 271 -18.03 12.03 -1.95
N LEU A 272 -19.32 11.88 -2.25
CA LEU A 272 -19.85 11.66 -3.60
C LEU A 272 -19.91 12.94 -4.46
N HIS A 273 -19.56 14.10 -3.92
CA HIS A 273 -19.52 15.34 -4.68
C HIS A 273 -18.29 15.42 -5.61
N LEU A 274 -17.21 14.68 -5.32
CA LEU A 274 -15.95 14.80 -6.05
C LEU A 274 -16.08 14.65 -7.58
N PRO A 275 -16.80 13.66 -8.15
CA PRO A 275 -17.00 13.58 -9.59
C PRO A 275 -17.69 14.80 -10.20
N PHE A 276 -18.62 15.44 -9.49
CA PHE A 276 -19.32 16.64 -9.95
C PHE A 276 -18.44 17.89 -9.86
N LEU A 277 -17.47 17.90 -8.95
CA LEU A 277 -16.45 18.95 -8.87
C LEU A 277 -15.41 18.82 -9.98
N CYS A 278 -15.04 17.59 -10.34
CA CYS A 278 -14.03 17.33 -11.37
C CYS A 278 -14.57 17.41 -12.81
N PHE A 279 -15.83 17.03 -13.06
CA PHE A 279 -16.36 16.87 -14.42
C PHE A 279 -17.61 17.70 -14.67
N ARG A 280 -17.73 18.24 -15.88
CA ARG A 280 -19.02 18.80 -16.33
C ARG A 280 -20.06 17.67 -16.41
N PRO A 281 -21.36 17.94 -16.17
CA PRO A 281 -22.40 16.90 -16.20
C PRO A 281 -22.39 16.05 -17.48
N ARG A 282 -22.16 16.67 -18.65
CA ARG A 282 -22.05 15.95 -19.93
C ARG A 282 -20.88 14.97 -19.97
N GLN A 283 -19.71 15.37 -19.44
CA GLN A 283 -18.54 14.50 -19.36
C GLN A 283 -18.81 13.35 -18.39
N LEU A 284 -19.40 13.64 -17.23
CA LEU A 284 -19.75 12.61 -16.25
C LEU A 284 -20.70 11.56 -16.83
N LEU A 285 -21.74 11.98 -17.57
CA LEU A 285 -22.63 11.06 -18.28
C LEU A 285 -21.91 10.23 -19.33
N GLN A 286 -20.92 10.79 -20.04
CA GLN A 286 -20.10 10.03 -20.98
C GLN A 286 -19.27 8.96 -20.26
N ILE A 287 -18.64 9.29 -19.12
CA ILE A 287 -17.88 8.33 -18.32
C ILE A 287 -18.79 7.21 -17.84
N ILE A 288 -19.94 7.54 -17.26
CA ILE A 288 -20.92 6.55 -16.80
C ILE A 288 -21.37 5.67 -17.98
N THR A 289 -21.65 6.27 -19.15
CA THR A 289 -21.99 5.51 -20.37
C THR A 289 -20.87 4.56 -20.78
N SER A 290 -19.61 5.01 -20.76
CA SER A 290 -18.45 4.18 -21.06
C SER A 290 -18.31 3.01 -20.07
N LEU A 291 -18.60 3.22 -18.78
CA LEU A 291 -18.62 2.14 -17.79
C LEU A 291 -19.78 1.16 -18.04
N LEU A 292 -20.99 1.66 -18.29
CA LEU A 292 -22.16 0.81 -18.56
C LEU A 292 -22.04 0.02 -19.87
N THR A 293 -21.21 0.48 -20.80
CA THR A 293 -20.91 -0.20 -22.08
C THR A 293 -19.57 -0.94 -22.06
N GLU A 294 -19.02 -1.17 -20.87
CA GLU A 294 -17.79 -1.96 -20.64
C GLU A 294 -16.61 -1.51 -21.51
N GLN A 295 -16.37 -0.20 -21.58
CA GLN A 295 -15.23 0.37 -22.30
C GLN A 295 -13.95 0.39 -21.45
N ARG A 296 -12.83 0.66 -22.12
CA ARG A 296 -11.53 0.91 -21.48
C ARG A 296 -11.47 2.36 -21.02
N VAL A 297 -11.52 2.60 -19.71
CA VAL A 297 -11.54 3.94 -19.12
C VAL A 297 -10.26 4.17 -18.31
N VAL A 298 -9.58 5.29 -18.58
CA VAL A 298 -8.42 5.74 -17.80
C VAL A 298 -8.70 7.12 -17.21
N LEU A 299 -8.64 7.21 -15.88
CA LEU A 299 -8.73 8.46 -15.14
C LEU A 299 -7.34 9.08 -14.99
N PHE A 300 -7.21 10.38 -15.23
CA PHE A 300 -5.95 11.11 -15.02
C PHE A 300 -6.11 12.20 -13.96
N SER A 301 -5.12 12.32 -13.07
CA SER A 301 -5.07 13.34 -12.03
C SER A 301 -3.62 13.71 -11.71
N CYS A 302 -3.38 14.95 -11.30
CA CYS A 302 -2.12 15.34 -10.65
C CYS A 302 -2.08 14.96 -9.16
N ASP A 303 -3.24 14.60 -8.59
CA ASP A 303 -3.40 14.17 -7.20
C ASP A 303 -3.88 12.72 -7.17
N TRP A 304 -3.05 11.83 -6.64
CA TRP A 304 -3.33 10.40 -6.49
C TRP A 304 -4.53 10.13 -5.59
N ALA A 305 -4.79 10.98 -4.60
CA ALA A 305 -5.92 10.83 -3.69
C ALA A 305 -7.26 10.85 -4.43
N ARG A 306 -7.37 11.70 -5.46
CA ARG A 306 -8.61 11.86 -6.22
C ARG A 306 -8.94 10.63 -7.07
N LEU A 307 -7.95 9.92 -7.59
CA LEU A 307 -8.18 8.84 -8.55
C LEU A 307 -9.06 7.73 -7.97
N THR A 308 -8.73 7.26 -6.77
CA THR A 308 -9.48 6.20 -6.09
C THR A 308 -10.84 6.67 -5.61
N LEU A 309 -10.93 7.86 -5.02
CA LEU A 309 -12.22 8.41 -4.57
C LEU A 309 -13.18 8.65 -5.74
N LEU A 310 -12.67 9.15 -6.88
CA LEU A 310 -13.44 9.29 -8.12
C LEU A 310 -13.89 7.93 -8.65
N ALA A 311 -12.97 6.97 -8.75
CA ALA A 311 -13.27 5.64 -9.26
C ALA A 311 -14.34 4.93 -8.42
N GLU A 312 -14.23 4.97 -7.09
CA GLU A 312 -15.22 4.39 -6.17
C GLU A 312 -16.56 5.13 -6.23
N SER A 313 -16.56 6.46 -6.33
CA SER A 313 -17.81 7.22 -6.52
C SER A 313 -18.54 6.79 -7.79
N LEU A 314 -17.81 6.57 -8.89
CA LEU A 314 -18.39 6.10 -10.14
C LEU A 314 -18.98 4.68 -10.01
N MET A 315 -18.34 3.79 -9.22
CA MET A 315 -18.89 2.46 -8.91
C MET A 315 -20.19 2.56 -8.11
N LEU A 316 -20.27 3.51 -7.18
CA LEU A 316 -21.50 3.79 -6.43
C LEU A 316 -22.61 4.37 -7.32
N PHE A 317 -22.28 5.17 -8.34
CA PHE A 317 -23.27 5.75 -9.26
C PHE A 317 -23.91 4.73 -10.19
N ILE A 318 -23.20 3.66 -10.55
CA ILE A 318 -23.73 2.58 -11.41
C ILE A 318 -24.45 1.48 -10.62
N HIS A 319 -24.44 1.54 -9.28
CA HIS A 319 -25.17 0.61 -8.43
C HIS A 319 -26.67 0.57 -8.83
N PRO A 320 -27.32 -0.61 -8.93
CA PRO A 320 -26.89 -1.94 -8.45
C PRO A 320 -26.03 -2.75 -9.43
N LEU A 321 -25.57 -2.17 -10.54
CA LEU A 321 -24.68 -2.86 -11.46
C LEU A 321 -23.29 -3.00 -10.85
N VAL A 322 -22.70 -4.19 -10.99
CA VAL A 322 -21.38 -4.50 -10.43
C VAL A 322 -20.37 -4.62 -11.56
N TRP A 323 -19.35 -3.77 -11.51
CA TRP A 323 -18.22 -3.84 -12.44
C TRP A 323 -17.43 -5.14 -12.25
N GLN A 324 -17.37 -5.97 -13.29
CA GLN A 324 -16.73 -7.30 -13.29
C GLN A 324 -15.30 -7.32 -13.84
N HIS A 325 -14.84 -6.19 -14.39
CA HIS A 325 -13.55 -6.09 -15.08
C HIS A 325 -12.46 -5.55 -14.15
N PRO A 326 -11.17 -5.60 -14.56
CA PRO A 326 -10.09 -5.02 -13.75
C PRO A 326 -10.39 -3.59 -13.28
N PHE A 327 -10.22 -3.38 -11.98
CA PHE A 327 -10.42 -2.11 -11.29
C PHE A 327 -9.16 -1.80 -10.50
N VAL A 328 -8.35 -0.89 -11.03
CA VAL A 328 -7.05 -0.50 -10.46
C VAL A 328 -6.93 1.03 -10.48
N PRO A 329 -7.54 1.72 -9.50
CA PRO A 329 -7.67 3.18 -9.55
C PRO A 329 -6.33 3.94 -9.52
N VAL A 330 -5.25 3.32 -9.06
CA VAL A 330 -3.91 3.90 -9.06
C VAL A 330 -2.93 2.91 -9.65
N LEU A 331 -2.30 3.28 -10.78
CA LEU A 331 -1.16 2.59 -11.35
C LEU A 331 0.13 3.35 -11.01
N SER A 332 1.18 2.61 -10.65
CA SER A 332 2.55 3.14 -10.64
C SER A 332 3.11 3.20 -12.07
N SER A 333 4.21 3.92 -12.27
CA SER A 333 4.87 3.97 -13.58
C SER A 333 5.32 2.59 -14.09
N GLN A 334 5.64 1.65 -13.19
CA GLN A 334 6.04 0.28 -13.56
C GLN A 334 4.85 -0.61 -13.95
N MET A 335 3.63 -0.12 -13.72
CA MET A 335 2.38 -0.83 -13.96
C MET A 335 1.63 -0.34 -15.20
N LEU A 336 2.19 0.61 -15.98
CA LEU A 336 1.53 1.16 -17.16
C LEU A 336 1.29 0.12 -18.26
N ASP A 337 2.08 -0.94 -18.32
CA ASP A 337 1.87 -2.07 -19.24
C ASP A 337 0.49 -2.73 -19.05
N PHE A 338 -0.14 -2.64 -17.87
CA PHE A 338 -1.50 -3.15 -17.65
C PHE A 338 -2.54 -2.45 -18.51
N LEU A 339 -2.27 -1.21 -18.91
CA LEU A 339 -3.15 -0.50 -19.82
C LEU A 339 -3.29 -1.32 -21.09
N MET A 340 -2.26 -2.02 -21.57
CA MET A 340 -2.29 -2.83 -22.80
C MET A 340 -3.29 -3.99 -22.81
N ALA A 341 -3.97 -4.26 -21.70
CA ALA A 341 -5.06 -5.24 -21.63
C ALA A 341 -6.10 -5.03 -22.76
N PRO A 342 -6.48 -6.09 -23.50
CA PRO A 342 -7.42 -5.99 -24.62
C PRO A 342 -8.88 -5.92 -24.15
N THR A 343 -9.15 -6.23 -22.88
CA THR A 343 -10.47 -6.23 -22.26
C THR A 343 -10.82 -4.86 -21.69
N ALA A 344 -12.08 -4.67 -21.31
CA ALA A 344 -12.52 -3.53 -20.51
C ALA A 344 -11.73 -3.43 -19.21
N TYR A 345 -11.57 -2.21 -18.69
CA TYR A 345 -10.97 -1.94 -17.40
C TYR A 345 -11.29 -0.50 -16.97
N LEU A 346 -11.21 -0.26 -15.66
CA LEU A 346 -11.16 1.07 -15.09
C LEU A 346 -9.83 1.21 -14.33
N MET A 347 -8.96 2.06 -14.84
CA MET A 347 -7.63 2.31 -14.25
C MET A 347 -7.39 3.80 -14.06
N GLY A 348 -6.46 4.18 -13.18
CA GLY A 348 -6.06 5.57 -13.01
C GLY A 348 -4.55 5.78 -13.04
N CYS A 349 -4.13 6.91 -13.61
CA CYS A 349 -2.74 7.27 -13.83
C CYS A 349 -2.48 8.71 -13.39
N HIS A 350 -1.23 9.00 -13.04
CA HIS A 350 -0.79 10.39 -12.91
C HIS A 350 -0.88 11.11 -14.26
N LEU A 351 -1.18 12.41 -14.22
CA LEU A 351 -1.21 13.26 -15.40
C LEU A 351 0.13 13.29 -16.15
N HIS A 352 1.25 13.08 -15.47
CA HIS A 352 2.59 13.01 -16.08
C HIS A 352 2.70 11.93 -17.16
N HIS A 353 1.92 10.84 -17.06
CA HIS A 353 1.93 9.75 -18.05
C HIS A 353 0.92 9.96 -19.19
N TYR A 354 0.25 11.11 -19.25
CA TYR A 354 -0.81 11.34 -20.23
C TYR A 354 -0.33 11.19 -21.67
N GLU A 355 0.78 11.82 -22.03
CA GLU A 355 1.31 11.77 -23.41
C GLU A 355 1.71 10.35 -23.82
N GLU A 356 2.39 9.64 -22.91
CA GLU A 356 2.79 8.24 -23.09
C GLU A 356 1.56 7.34 -23.32
N VAL A 357 0.51 7.49 -22.50
CA VAL A 357 -0.71 6.68 -22.62
C VAL A 357 -1.53 7.06 -23.86
N ALA A 358 -1.63 8.35 -24.19
CA ALA A 358 -2.37 8.83 -25.35
C ALA A 358 -1.72 8.40 -26.67
N ALA A 359 -0.38 8.36 -26.73
CA ALA A 359 0.35 7.91 -27.91
C ALA A 359 0.12 6.43 -28.24
N VAL A 360 -0.15 5.61 -27.23
CA VAL A 360 -0.28 4.16 -27.38
C VAL A 360 -1.69 3.75 -27.81
N ARG A 361 -2.73 4.58 -27.62
CA ARG A 361 -4.13 4.17 -27.91
C ARG A 361 -5.06 5.27 -28.41
N MET A 362 -5.77 4.97 -29.50
CA MET A 362 -6.88 5.78 -30.03
C MET A 362 -8.25 5.50 -29.37
N ASP A 363 -8.41 4.39 -28.64
CA ASP A 363 -9.71 3.94 -28.10
C ASP A 363 -9.89 4.13 -26.58
N ILE A 364 -8.95 4.80 -25.89
CA ILE A 364 -9.07 5.01 -24.44
C ILE A 364 -9.92 6.25 -24.20
N THR A 365 -11.01 6.09 -23.42
CA THR A 365 -11.70 7.26 -22.87
C THR A 365 -10.82 7.84 -21.76
N SER A 366 -10.02 8.84 -22.12
CA SER A 366 -9.18 9.59 -21.18
C SER A 366 -10.00 10.68 -20.54
N VAL A 367 -10.05 10.70 -19.21
CA VAL A 367 -10.87 11.65 -18.47
C VAL A 367 -9.99 12.55 -17.61
N HIS A 368 -10.09 13.87 -17.85
CA HIS A 368 -9.38 14.88 -17.08
C HIS A 368 -10.36 15.67 -16.23
N GLY A 369 -10.14 15.65 -14.91
CA GLY A 369 -10.91 16.47 -13.97
C GLY A 369 -10.37 17.90 -13.98
N HIS A 370 -11.24 18.89 -14.19
CA HIS A 370 -10.89 20.29 -13.97
C HIS A 370 -11.08 20.61 -12.48
N ALA A 371 -10.00 20.60 -11.68
CA ALA A 371 -10.00 21.16 -10.32
C ALA A 371 -8.59 21.46 -9.84
#